data_AF-A0A924YVG1-F1
#
_entry.id   AF-A0A924YVG1-F1
#
_cell.length_a   1.000
_cell.length_b   1.000
_cell.length_c   1.000
_cell.angle_alpha   90.00
_cell.angle_beta   90.00
_cell.angle_gamma   90.00
#
_symmetry.space_group_name_H-M   'P 1'
#
loop_
_entity.id
_entity.type
_entity.pdbx_description
1 polymer ?
#
loop_
_entity_poly.entity_id
_entity_poly.type
_entity_poly.pdbx_seq_one_letter_code
_entity_poly.pdbx_strand_id
1 'polypeptide(L)' 'MQPTASTGFRLDDGQFEVVDQAVADIMRQKTPAEKVAMVGAAHRTAKRLMAAGIRRTHPNWSDDKVQDEVIRRLLHGTN' A
#
# COMPACT_ATOMS: atom_id res chain seq x y z
N MET A 1 -8.37 -17.76 35.05
CA MET A 1 -7.60 -16.90 34.13
C MET A 1 -8.04 -17.24 32.72
N GLN A 2 -8.73 -16.33 32.03
CA GLN A 2 -9.16 -16.57 30.64
C GLN A 2 -7.94 -16.51 29.71
N PRO A 3 -7.83 -17.37 28.69
CA PRO A 3 -6.78 -17.25 27.70
C PRO A 3 -7.08 -16.04 26.80
N THR A 4 -6.23 -15.02 26.88
CA THR A 4 -6.19 -13.94 25.90
C THR A 4 -5.81 -14.55 24.56
N ALA A 5 -6.70 -14.48 23.57
CA ALA A 5 -6.39 -14.86 22.20
C ALA A 5 -5.19 -14.02 21.72
N SER A 6 -4.02 -14.64 21.63
CA SER A 6 -2.92 -14.07 20.86
C SER A 6 -3.37 -14.14 19.40
N THR A 7 -3.41 -13.00 18.71
CA THR A 7 -3.86 -12.93 17.31
C THR A 7 -2.94 -13.69 16.35
N GLY A 8 -1.93 -14.43 16.84
CA GLY A 8 -1.12 -15.38 16.05
C GLY A 8 -0.23 -14.78 14.96
N PHE A 9 -0.38 -13.50 14.63
CA PHE A 9 0.41 -12.83 13.61
C PHE A 9 1.76 -12.38 14.17
N ARG A 10 2.84 -12.71 13.46
CA ARG A 10 4.20 -12.40 13.88
C ARG A 10 4.81 -11.16 13.26
N LEU A 11 4.31 -10.50 12.20
CA LEU A 11 4.82 -9.20 11.67
C LEU A 11 6.37 -9.01 11.63
N ASP A 12 7.15 -10.10 11.56
CA ASP A 12 8.61 -10.06 11.45
C ASP A 12 9.02 -10.33 9.99
N ASP A 13 10.29 -10.06 9.67
CA ASP A 13 10.84 -10.14 8.30
C ASP A 13 10.72 -11.54 7.66
N GLY A 14 10.41 -12.58 8.43
CA GLY A 14 10.22 -13.94 7.95
C GLY A 14 8.79 -14.27 7.52
N GLN A 15 7.81 -13.39 7.79
CA GLN A 15 6.41 -13.64 7.48
C GLN A 15 6.01 -13.04 6.13
N PHE A 16 5.58 -13.89 5.20
CA PHE A 16 4.86 -13.44 4.00
C PHE A 16 3.35 -13.52 4.23
N GLU A 17 2.61 -12.47 3.88
CA GLU A 17 1.15 -12.50 3.87
C GLU A 17 0.67 -13.40 2.73
N VAL A 18 -0.02 -14.48 3.08
CA VAL A 18 -0.70 -15.35 2.12
C VAL A 18 -2.06 -14.74 1.84
N VAL A 19 -2.31 -14.40 0.57
CA VAL A 19 -3.60 -13.90 0.12
C VAL A 19 -4.67 -14.98 0.33
N ASP A 20 -5.82 -14.59 0.89
CA ASP A 20 -6.96 -15.47 1.06
C ASP A 20 -7.32 -16.16 -0.27
N GLN A 21 -7.64 -17.45 -0.19
CA GLN A 21 -7.88 -18.28 -1.37
C GLN A 21 -9.01 -17.71 -2.26
N ALA A 22 -10.07 -17.16 -1.66
CA ALA A 22 -11.17 -16.57 -2.41
C ALA A 22 -10.72 -15.33 -3.19
N VAL A 23 -9.84 -14.52 -2.61
CA VAL A 23 -9.24 -13.36 -3.29
C VAL A 23 -8.32 -13.82 -4.42
N ALA A 24 -7.53 -14.87 -4.20
CA ALA A 24 -6.69 -15.45 -5.23
C ALA A 24 -7.51 -15.96 -6.43
N ASP A 25 -8.65 -16.60 -6.18
CA ASP A 25 -9.55 -17.09 -7.23
C ASP A 25 -10.16 -15.95 -8.06
N ILE A 26 -10.58 -14.84 -7.42
CA ILE A 26 -11.01 -13.63 -8.14
C ILE A 26 -9.88 -13.09 -9.03
N MET A 27 -8.65 -13.08 -8.54
CA MET A 27 -7.51 -12.59 -9.30
C MET A 27 -7.12 -13.54 -10.45
N ARG A 28 -7.35 -14.84 -10.33
CA ARG A 28 -7.13 -15.81 -11.42
C ARG A 28 -8.07 -15.60 -12.61
N GLN A 29 -9.28 -15.11 -12.36
CA GLN A 29 -10.28 -14.85 -13.41
C GLN A 29 -9.97 -13.61 -14.27
N LYS A 30 -9.05 -12.73 -13.83
CA LYS A 30 -8.70 -11.50 -14.54
C LYS A 30 -7.67 -11.74 -15.64
N THR A 31 -7.88 -11.06 -16.76
CA THR A 31 -6.88 -10.96 -17.84
C THR A 31 -5.63 -10.21 -17.36
N PRO A 32 -4.47 -10.43 -18.01
CA PRO A 32 -3.26 -9.65 -17.73
C PRO A 32 -3.48 -8.13 -17.85
N ALA A 33 -4.26 -7.68 -18.85
CA ALA A 33 -4.54 -6.27 -19.06
C ALA A 33 -5.33 -5.65 -17.90
N GLU A 34 -6.34 -6.35 -17.38
CA GLU A 34 -7.11 -5.89 -16.21
C GLU A 34 -6.23 -5.81 -14.95
N LYS A 35 -5.32 -6.78 -14.75
CA LYS A 35 -4.38 -6.75 -13.63
C LYS A 35 -3.47 -5.52 -13.70
N VAL A 36 -2.91 -5.21 -14.87
CA VAL A 36 -2.08 -4.02 -15.07
C VAL A 36 -2.89 -2.74 -14.84
N ALA A 37 -4.12 -2.68 -15.36
CA ALA A 37 -5.01 -1.55 -15.15
C ALA A 37 -5.32 -1.32 -13.66
N MET A 38 -5.58 -2.40 -12.91
CA MET A 38 -5.80 -2.36 -11.46
C MET A 38 -4.57 -1.83 -10.72
N VAL A 39 -3.38 -2.36 -11.00
CA VAL A 39 -2.13 -1.88 -10.37
C VAL A 39 -1.90 -0.40 -10.68
N GLY A 40 -2.13 0.04 -11.92
CA GLY A 40 -2.03 1.46 -12.29
C GLY A 40 -3.02 2.35 -11.54
N ALA A 41 -4.26 1.88 -11.35
CA ALA A 41 -5.27 2.60 -10.56
C ALA A 41 -4.91 2.66 -9.07
N ALA A 42 -4.43 1.55 -8.51
CA ALA A 42 -3.96 1.48 -7.12
C ALA A 42 -2.79 2.44 -6.89
N HIS A 43 -1.81 2.47 -7.80
CA HIS A 43 -0.65 3.37 -7.72
C HIS A 43 -1.06 4.85 -7.71
N ARG A 44 -1.97 5.28 -8.60
CA ARG A 44 -2.49 6.65 -8.61
C ARG A 44 -3.23 6.99 -7.30
N THR A 45 -3.99 6.03 -6.76
CA THR A 45 -4.73 6.21 -5.51
C THR A 45 -3.77 6.34 -4.33
N ALA A 46 -2.75 5.49 -4.25
CA ALA A 46 -1.72 5.56 -3.23
C ALA A 46 -1.01 6.92 -3.22
N LYS A 47 -0.58 7.44 -4.38
CA LYS A 47 0.02 8.78 -4.50
C LYS A 47 -0.89 9.87 -3.92
N ARG A 48 -2.18 9.85 -4.24
CA ARG A 48 -3.15 10.85 -3.76
C ARG A 48 -3.34 10.78 -2.24
N LEU A 49 -3.53 9.58 -1.70
CA LEU A 49 -3.72 9.38 -0.26
C LEU A 49 -2.46 9.76 0.53
N MET A 50 -1.28 9.37 0.05
CA MET A 50 -0.01 9.78 0.67
C MET A 50 0.16 11.29 0.65
N ALA A 51 -0.04 11.94 -0.50
CA ALA A 51 0.09 13.39 -0.61
C ALA A 51 -0.89 14.12 0.34
N ALA A 52 -2.13 13.65 0.45
CA ALA A 52 -3.11 14.21 1.38
C ALA A 52 -2.68 14.05 2.85
N GLY A 53 -2.21 12.86 3.23
CA GLY A 53 -1.71 12.59 4.58
C GLY A 53 -0.46 13.42 4.93
N ILE A 54 0.46 13.57 3.98
CA ILE A 54 1.68 14.38 4.14
C ILE A 54 1.31 15.85 4.30
N ARG A 55 0.44 16.42 3.44
CA ARG A 55 -0.03 17.81 3.57
C ARG A 55 -0.70 18.06 4.92
N ARG A 56 -1.53 17.12 5.38
CA ARG A 56 -2.18 17.21 6.69
C ARG A 56 -1.16 17.22 7.84
N THR A 57 -0.08 16.45 7.73
CA THR A 57 0.95 16.31 8.78
C THR A 57 1.97 17.45 8.73
N HIS A 58 2.22 18.00 7.54
CA HIS A 58 3.21 19.05 7.28
C HIS A 58 2.57 20.21 6.50
N PRO A 59 1.68 21.01 7.12
CA PRO A 59 0.90 22.04 6.44
C PRO A 59 1.74 23.17 5.83
N ASN A 60 2.98 23.35 6.32
CA ASN A 60 3.89 24.41 5.88
C ASN A 60 4.86 23.94 4.77
N TRP A 61 4.77 22.69 4.32
CA TRP A 61 5.61 22.21 3.22
C TRP A 61 5.08 22.70 1.88
N SER A 62 6.00 23.04 0.97
CA SER A 62 5.67 23.30 -0.42
C SER A 62 5.18 22.02 -1.11
N ASP A 63 4.42 22.18 -2.19
CA ASP A 63 3.95 21.04 -2.98
C ASP A 63 5.11 20.19 -3.52
N ASP A 64 6.23 20.81 -3.91
CA ASP A 64 7.44 20.10 -4.37
C ASP A 64 7.98 19.17 -3.27
N LYS A 65 8.08 19.67 -2.03
CA LYS A 65 8.56 18.89 -0.89
C LYS A 65 7.60 17.75 -0.53
N VAL A 66 6.30 17.95 -0.73
CA VAL A 66 5.30 16.89 -0.60
C VAL A 66 5.50 15.82 -1.67
N GLN A 67 5.74 16.21 -2.93
CA GLN A 67 5.97 15.25 -4.02
C GLN A 67 7.25 14.45 -3.82
N ASP A 68 8.35 15.09 -3.43
CA ASP A 68 9.61 14.41 -3.12
C ASP A 68 9.41 13.33 -2.06
N GLU A 69 8.65 13.64 -1.01
CA GLU A 69 8.34 12.69 0.05
C GLU A 69 7.40 11.57 -0.40
N VAL A 70 6.43 11.86 -1.29
CA VAL A 70 5.60 10.82 -1.91
C VAL A 70 6.46 9.87 -2.74
N ILE A 71 7.37 10.39 -3.57
CA ILE A 71 8.30 9.58 -4.38
C ILE A 71 9.20 8.73 -3.48
N ARG A 72 9.76 9.34 -2.42
CA ARG A 72 10.60 8.64 -1.45
C ARG A 72 9.87 7.48 -0.79
N ARG A 73 8.60 7.66 -0.38
CA ARG A 73 7.83 6.61 0.31
C ARG A 73 7.28 5.54 -0.63
N LEU A 74 6.82 5.93 -1.81
CA LEU A 74 6.13 5.03 -2.71
C LEU A 74 7.09 4.23 -3.59
N LEU A 75 8.21 4.84 -3.97
CA LEU A 75 9.17 4.28 -4.93
C LEU A 75 10.57 4.10 -4.33
N HIS A 76 10.71 4.24 -3.00
CA HIS A 76 12.01 4.23 -2.32
C HIS A 76 13.01 5.28 -2.88
N GLY A 77 12.50 6.34 -3.54
CA GLY A 77 13.32 7.44 -4.06
C GLY A 77 13.73 7.33 -5.54
N THR A 78 13.26 6.34 -6.30
CA THR A 78 13.49 6.26 -7.76
C THR A 78 12.23 6.70 -8.51
N ASN A 79 12.35 7.59 -9.50
CA ASN A 79 11.22 8.06 -10.31
C ASN A 79 11.44 7.73 -11.79
#